data_AF-A0A3A4RR62-F1
#
_entry.id   AF-A0A3A4RR62-F1
#
_cell.length_a   1.000
_cell.length_b   1.000
_cell.length_c   1.000
_cell.angle_alpha   90.00
_cell.angle_beta   90.00
_cell.angle_gamma   90.00
#
_symmetry.space_group_name_H-M   'P 1'
#
loop_
_entity.id
_entity.type
_entity.pdbx_description
1 polymer ?
#
loop_
_entity_poly.entity_id
_entity_poly.type
_entity_poly.pdbx_seq_one_letter_code
_entity_poly.pdbx_strand_id
1 'polypeptide(L)'
;MGGWINIIISGIAAYSFYRIHSTVLMVLSIANCMLSFWSFGVMHNYASSTRRNKAAILRKNMEAEGRLDSDAIESLDRIERSIDPHSVPNWISTISMASFVFSIVLLVIFFFKR
;
A
#
# COMPACT_ATOMS: atom_id res chain seq x y z
N MET A 1 5.99 4.55 -0.46
CA MET A 1 6.70 4.38 -1.75
C MET A 1 6.95 2.90 -2.13
N GLY A 2 7.15 1.96 -1.20
CA GLY A 2 7.50 0.56 -1.54
C GLY A 2 6.46 -0.25 -2.34
N GLY A 3 5.15 -0.02 -2.16
CA GLY A 3 4.12 -0.85 -2.83
C GLY A 3 4.10 -0.72 -4.36
N TRP A 4 4.36 0.48 -4.90
CA TRP A 4 4.42 0.71 -6.34
C TRP A 4 5.58 -0.01 -7.02
N ILE A 5 6.73 -0.07 -6.35
CA ILE A 5 7.92 -0.79 -6.86
C ILE A 5 7.59 -2.27 -7.00
N ASN A 6 6.92 -2.87 -6.02
CA ASN A 6 6.55 -4.28 -6.06
C ASN A 6 5.58 -4.61 -7.23
N ILE A 7 4.60 -3.73 -7.47
CA ILE A 7 3.66 -3.86 -8.60
C ILE A 7 4.41 -3.84 -9.94
N ILE A 8 5.35 -2.89 -10.12
CA ILE A 8 6.14 -2.76 -11.35
C ILE A 8 6.99 -4.02 -11.57
N ILE A 9 7.68 -4.49 -10.52
CA ILE A 9 8.52 -5.70 -10.58
C ILE A 9 7.66 -6.92 -10.95
N SER A 10 6.50 -7.10 -10.33
CA SER A 10 5.58 -8.19 -10.66
C SER A 10 5.06 -8.10 -12.10
N GLY A 11 4.79 -6.89 -12.59
CA GLY A 11 4.38 -6.64 -13.98
C GLY A 11 5.49 -7.01 -14.98
N ILE A 12 6.73 -6.64 -14.69
CA ILE A 12 7.90 -7.02 -15.51
C ILE A 12 8.08 -8.54 -15.52
N ALA A 13 7.96 -9.21 -14.37
CA ALA A 13 8.04 -10.66 -14.28
C ALA A 13 6.95 -11.35 -15.11
N ALA A 14 5.69 -10.88 -15.02
CA ALA A 14 4.58 -11.42 -15.81
C ALA A 14 4.83 -11.29 -17.31
N TYR A 15 5.24 -10.12 -17.78
CA TYR A 15 5.58 -9.89 -19.20
C TYR A 15 6.75 -10.76 -19.65
N SER A 16 7.75 -10.95 -18.79
CA SER A 16 8.93 -11.76 -19.10
C SER A 16 8.57 -13.25 -19.26
N PHE A 17 7.71 -13.78 -18.38
CA PHE A 17 7.23 -15.16 -18.49
C PHE A 17 6.28 -15.40 -19.65
N TYR A 18 5.50 -14.38 -20.03
CA TYR A 18 4.71 -14.42 -21.27
C TYR A 18 5.60 -14.64 -22.49
N ARG A 19 6.74 -13.93 -22.59
CA ARG A 19 7.67 -14.05 -23.72
C ARG A 19 8.36 -15.41 -23.85
N ILE A 20 8.53 -16.14 -22.75
CA ILE A 20 9.13 -17.49 -22.76
C ILE A 20 8.07 -18.61 -22.73
N HIS A 21 6.80 -18.28 -22.98
CA HIS A 21 5.65 -19.21 -23.00
C HIS A 21 5.47 -20.05 -21.72
N SER A 22 5.95 -19.55 -20.57
CA SER A 22 5.82 -20.24 -19.29
C SER A 22 4.52 -19.83 -18.59
N THR A 23 3.39 -20.36 -19.06
CA THR A 23 2.02 -19.99 -18.61
C THR A 23 1.84 -20.03 -17.09
N VAL A 24 2.36 -21.05 -16.41
CA VAL A 24 2.21 -21.19 -14.94
C VAL A 24 2.89 -20.02 -14.20
N LEU A 25 4.14 -19.70 -14.56
CA LEU A 25 4.89 -18.60 -13.92
C LEU A 25 4.32 -17.23 -14.27
N MET A 26 3.75 -17.07 -15.46
CA MET A 26 3.02 -15.87 -15.86
C MET A 26 1.79 -15.65 -14.97
N VAL A 27 0.94 -16.67 -14.81
CA VAL A 27 -0.26 -16.59 -13.96
C VAL A 27 0.10 -16.30 -12.50
N LEU A 28 1.15 -16.94 -11.96
CA LEU A 28 1.64 -16.65 -10.61
C LEU A 28 2.11 -15.21 -10.45
N SER A 29 2.82 -14.68 -11.46
CA SER A 29 3.25 -13.27 -11.46
C SER A 29 2.06 -12.30 -11.48
N ILE A 30 1.03 -12.59 -12.26
CA ILE A 30 -0.19 -11.78 -12.32
C ILE A 30 -0.92 -11.82 -10.97
N ALA A 31 -1.12 -13.00 -10.39
CA ALA A 31 -1.76 -13.14 -9.09
C ALA A 31 -1.00 -12.37 -8.00
N ASN A 32 0.34 -12.44 -8.01
CA ASN A 32 1.16 -11.68 -7.06
C ASN A 32 1.10 -10.16 -7.29
N CYS A 33 1.00 -9.72 -8.55
CA CYS A 33 0.78 -8.32 -8.89
C CYS A 33 -0.54 -7.80 -8.29
N MET A 34 -1.62 -8.57 -8.43
CA MET A 34 -2.93 -8.24 -7.84
C MET A 34 -2.86 -8.19 -6.31
N LEU A 35 -2.18 -9.14 -5.68
CA LEU A 35 -1.97 -9.16 -4.22
C LEU A 35 -1.14 -7.94 -3.74
N SER A 36 -0.12 -7.56 -4.51
CA SER A 36 0.70 -6.38 -4.24
C SER A 36 -0.14 -5.10 -4.30
N PHE A 37 -0.99 -4.98 -5.32
CA PHE A 37 -1.89 -3.84 -5.48
C PHE A 37 -2.92 -3.77 -4.35
N TRP A 38 -3.55 -4.90 -4.02
CA TRP A 38 -4.53 -4.98 -2.94
C TRP A 38 -3.91 -4.63 -1.59
N SER A 39 -2.79 -5.26 -1.22
CA SER A 39 -2.11 -4.98 0.06
C SER A 39 -1.69 -3.53 0.18
N PHE A 40 -1.14 -2.94 -0.90
CA PHE A 40 -0.80 -1.52 -0.92
C PHE A 40 -2.02 -0.61 -0.73
N GLY A 41 -3.10 -0.87 -1.47
CA GLY A 41 -4.34 -0.10 -1.37
C GLY A 41 -4.95 -0.16 0.04
N VAL A 42 -4.96 -1.35 0.65
CA VAL A 42 -5.46 -1.51 2.02
C VAL A 42 -4.57 -0.76 3.03
N MET A 43 -3.24 -0.86 2.95
CA MET A 43 -2.34 -0.09 3.83
C MET A 43 -2.55 1.42 3.71
N HIS A 44 -2.69 1.93 2.48
CA HIS A 44 -2.94 3.34 2.22
C HIS A 44 -4.28 3.79 2.82
N ASN A 45 -5.32 2.98 2.68
CA ASN A 45 -6.65 3.27 3.22
C ASN A 45 -6.66 3.25 4.76
N TYR A 46 -5.98 2.29 5.40
CA TYR A 46 -5.83 2.28 6.87
C TYR A 46 -5.09 3.51 7.38
N ALA A 47 -3.95 3.83 6.74
CA ALA A 47 -3.11 4.92 7.17
C ALA A 47 -3.77 6.30 6.98
N SER A 48 -4.64 6.45 5.97
CA SER A 48 -5.43 7.66 5.73
C SER A 48 -6.67 7.74 6.62
N SER A 49 -7.46 6.66 6.71
CA SER A 49 -8.72 6.65 7.48
C SER A 49 -8.48 6.87 8.98
N THR A 50 -7.40 6.34 9.54
CA THR A 50 -7.07 6.54 10.96
C THR A 50 -6.82 8.02 11.28
N ARG A 51 -6.13 8.75 10.40
CA ARG A 51 -5.88 10.19 10.57
C ARG A 51 -7.14 11.02 10.39
N ARG A 52 -7.96 10.69 9.40
CA ARG A 52 -9.28 11.31 9.23
C ARG A 52 -10.18 11.12 10.45
N ASN A 53 -10.19 9.92 11.04
CA ASN A 53 -10.95 9.65 12.26
C ASN A 53 -10.40 10.45 13.45
N LYS A 54 -9.07 10.51 13.63
CA LYS A 54 -8.45 11.34 14.68
C LYS A 54 -8.78 12.82 14.50
N ALA A 55 -8.69 13.35 13.28
CA ALA A 55 -9.04 14.73 12.95
C ALA A 55 -10.53 15.01 13.22
N ALA A 56 -11.42 14.10 12.83
CA ALA A 56 -12.86 14.23 13.09
C ALA A 56 -13.20 14.25 14.59
N ILE A 57 -12.53 13.43 15.41
CA ILE A 57 -12.70 13.43 16.87
C ILE A 57 -12.19 14.75 17.47
N LEU A 58 -10.99 15.18 17.08
CA LEU A 58 -10.40 16.45 17.52
C LEU A 58 -11.29 17.64 17.17
N ARG A 59 -11.86 17.66 15.95
CA ARG A 59 -12.79 18.69 15.52
C ARG A 59 -14.03 18.74 16.40
N LYS A 60 -14.68 17.59 16.67
CA LYS A 60 -15.86 17.54 17.55
C LYS A 60 -15.58 18.07 18.95
N ASN A 61 -14.40 17.76 19.51
CA ASN A 61 -14.01 18.26 20.83
C ASN A 61 -13.77 19.77 20.81
N MET A 62 -13.12 20.30 19.77
CA MET A 62 -12.89 21.75 19.61
C MET A 62 -14.19 22.53 19.37
N GLU A 63 -15.14 21.96 18.62
CA GLU A 63 -16.49 22.52 18.45
C GLU A 63 -17.24 22.58 19.79
N ALA A 64 -17.15 21.52 20.62
CA ALA A 64 -17.78 21.47 21.94
C ALA A 64 -17.14 22.46 22.95
N GLU A 65 -15.84 22.73 22.83
CA GLU A 65 -15.13 23.71 23.66
C GLU A 65 -15.32 25.17 23.17
N GLY A 66 -15.94 25.39 22.02
CA GLY A 66 -16.08 26.72 21.41
C GLY A 66 -14.76 27.34 20.94
N ARG A 67 -13.71 26.52 20.73
CA ARG A 67 -12.35 26.94 20.37
C ARG A 67 -12.03 26.73 18.88
N LEU A 68 -13.06 26.81 18.04
CA LEU A 68 -12.93 26.59 16.60
C LEU A 68 -12.44 27.87 15.90
N ASP A 69 -11.20 28.27 16.16
CA ASP A 69 -10.56 29.39 15.50
C ASP A 69 -10.05 28.99 14.10
N SER A 70 -9.84 29.98 13.22
CA SER A 70 -9.31 29.78 11.86
C SER A 70 -7.99 28.99 11.86
N ASP A 71 -7.13 29.23 12.84
CA ASP A 71 -5.85 28.51 13.00
C ASP A 71 -6.05 27.05 13.40
N ALA A 72 -7.08 26.77 14.21
CA ALA A 72 -7.44 25.41 14.61
C ALA A 72 -7.95 24.61 13.40
N ILE A 73 -8.72 25.25 12.51
CA ILE A 73 -9.21 24.65 11.25
C ILE A 73 -8.04 24.30 10.32
N GLU A 74 -7.05 25.19 10.17
CA GLU A 74 -5.87 24.92 9.34
C GLU A 74 -5.04 23.75 9.92
N SER A 75 -4.89 23.70 11.23
CA SER A 75 -4.18 22.60 11.91
C SER A 75 -4.89 21.25 11.72
N LEU A 76 -6.23 21.24 11.75
CA LEU A 76 -7.06 20.06 11.51
C LEU A 76 -6.92 19.55 10.07
N ASP A 77 -6.98 20.43 9.07
CA ASP A 77 -6.80 20.06 7.66
C ASP A 77 -5.40 19.48 7.41
N ARG A 78 -4.37 20.02 8.07
CA ARG A 78 -3.01 19.46 8.01
C ARG A 78 -2.94 18.04 8.61
N ILE A 79 -3.62 17.80 9.73
CA ILE A 79 -3.70 16.47 10.35
C ILE A 79 -4.49 15.50 9.46
N GLU A 80 -5.58 15.95 8.85
CA GLU A 80 -6.43 15.14 7.97
C GLU A 80 -5.70 14.68 6.71
N ARG A 81 -4.84 15.54 6.14
CA ARG A 81 -4.02 15.23 4.96
C ARG A 81 -2.78 14.39 5.28
N SER A 82 -2.41 14.27 6.55
CA SER A 82 -1.28 13.45 6.97
C SER A 82 -1.61 11.95 6.90
N ILE A 83 -0.58 11.12 6.73
CA ILE A 83 -0.68 9.65 6.72
C ILE A 83 -0.04 9.12 8.01
N ASP A 84 -0.66 8.13 8.66
CA ASP A 84 -0.11 7.46 9.86
C ASP A 84 0.38 6.04 9.54
N PRO A 85 1.67 5.82 9.24
CA PRO A 85 2.18 4.50 8.89
C PRO A 85 2.05 3.49 10.04
N HIS A 86 2.08 3.95 11.30
CA HIS A 86 2.02 3.09 12.48
C HIS A 86 0.64 2.52 12.75
N SER A 87 -0.40 3.06 12.10
CA SER A 87 -1.77 2.54 12.21
C SER A 87 -2.04 1.33 11.31
N VAL A 88 -1.10 0.99 10.43
CA VAL A 88 -1.24 -0.14 9.52
C VAL A 88 -1.06 -1.46 10.27
N PRO A 89 -2.01 -2.41 10.17
CA PRO A 89 -1.88 -3.71 10.82
C PRO A 89 -0.66 -4.49 10.32
N ASN A 90 0.11 -5.06 11.26
CA ASN A 90 1.36 -5.78 10.96
C ASN A 90 1.20 -6.90 9.92
N TRP A 91 0.08 -7.64 9.96
CA TRP A 91 -0.16 -8.75 9.03
C TRP A 91 -0.26 -8.29 7.57
N ILE A 92 -0.76 -7.07 7.30
CA ILE A 92 -0.84 -6.51 5.95
C ILE A 92 0.56 -6.17 5.44
N SER A 93 1.38 -5.58 6.31
CA SER A 93 2.79 -5.31 6.03
C SER A 93 3.55 -6.62 5.76
N THR A 94 3.28 -7.69 6.51
CA THR A 94 3.86 -9.01 6.27
C THR A 94 3.46 -9.57 4.90
N ILE A 95 2.19 -9.49 4.51
CA ILE A 95 1.73 -9.93 3.17
C ILE A 95 2.44 -9.15 2.08
N SER A 96 2.56 -7.82 2.23
CA SER A 96 3.23 -6.98 1.24
C SER A 96 4.71 -7.35 1.09
N MET A 97 5.40 -7.60 2.21
CA MET A 97 6.80 -8.02 2.22
C MET A 97 6.99 -9.43 1.62
N ALA A 98 6.12 -10.38 1.95
CA ALA A 98 6.15 -11.73 1.37
C ALA A 98 5.93 -11.68 -0.15
N SER A 99 4.97 -10.88 -0.60
CA SER A 99 4.70 -10.66 -2.02
C SER A 99 5.90 -10.05 -2.74
N PHE A 100 6.63 -9.12 -2.11
CA PHE A 100 7.85 -8.54 -2.66
C PHE A 100 8.98 -9.55 -2.82
N VAL A 101 9.23 -10.37 -1.78
CA VAL A 101 10.22 -11.46 -1.86
C VAL A 101 9.85 -12.44 -2.97
N PHE A 102 8.56 -12.79 -3.08
CA PHE A 102 8.07 -13.65 -4.15
C PHE A 102 8.30 -13.05 -5.56
N SER A 103 8.08 -11.74 -5.74
CA SER A 103 8.40 -11.04 -6.99
C SER A 103 9.87 -11.15 -7.38
N ILE A 104 10.77 -11.00 -6.40
CA ILE A 104 12.22 -11.14 -6.63
C ILE A 104 12.56 -12.57 -7.03
N VAL A 105 12.02 -13.56 -6.33
CA VAL A 105 12.23 -14.99 -6.64
C VAL A 105 11.76 -15.31 -8.06
N LEU A 106 10.59 -14.81 -8.46
CA LEU A 106 10.07 -14.96 -9.81
C LEU A 106 11.00 -14.35 -10.87
N LEU A 107 11.56 -13.16 -10.62
CA LEU A 107 12.56 -12.58 -11.53
C LEU A 107 13.83 -13.42 -11.62
N VAL A 108 14.34 -13.91 -10.49
CA VAL A 108 15.53 -14.77 -10.47
C VAL A 108 15.29 -16.05 -11.27
N ILE A 109 14.13 -16.70 -11.08
CA ILE A 109 13.74 -17.89 -11.86
C ILE A 109 13.70 -17.58 -13.36
N PHE A 110 13.19 -16.41 -13.75
CA PHE A 110 13.20 -15.99 -15.14
C PHE A 110 14.63 -15.93 -15.72
N PHE A 111 15.60 -15.38 -14.99
CA PHE A 111 16.99 -15.33 -15.43
C PHE A 111 17.64 -16.71 -15.57
N PHE A 112 17.27 -17.69 -14.73
CA PHE A 112 17.76 -19.07 -14.85
C PHE A 112 17.09 -19.88 -15.96
N LYS A 113 15.86 -19.52 -16.34
CA LYS A 113 15.10 -20.18 -17.43
C LYS A 113 15.36 -19.59 -18.81
N ARG A 114 16.02 -18.44 -18.89
CA ARG A 114 16.44 -17.79 -20.13
C ARG A 114 17.67 -18.49 -20.71
#